data_AF-A0AAW5LHV5-F1
#
_entry.id   AF-A0AAW5LHV5-F1
#
_cell.length_a   1.000
_cell.length_b   1.000
_cell.length_c   1.000
_cell.angle_alpha   90.00
_cell.angle_beta   90.00
_cell.angle_gamma   90.00
#
_symmetry.space_group_name_H-M   'P 1'
#
loop_
_entity.id
_entity.type
_entity.pdbx_description
1 polymer ?
#
loop_
_entity_poly.entity_id
_entity_poly.type
_entity_poly.pdbx_seq_one_letter_code
_entity_poly.pdbx_strand_id
1 'polypeptide(L)'
;MKSIKLYFSVFIFSFSKLVFGEFFIDKDILNFKGDGDLHLKLEIEKISDNDFIKLEKIDANDKINIYNYNSSNASYSVSSIKYDYNKKVFIQERLEYVNHCSYCSDLETRYCSINKPKIISKIDFQDISNDEICYSTYEDRFKDLEFTNLSDLVNSFNLNRQYMKSFSNKDIDRILNRFHKNKNDNIIQYNKLIDLLKYEREYSFLSYLNKKLSILENGTIKAKSYLYKNPNDNDKTNLYLIEGDIVSILDKKSSSDKMWYLINYKGKKEINMWIKADSVDLN
;
A
#
# COMPACT_ATOMS: atom_id res chain seq x y z
N MET A 1 -5.49 -34.61 38.91
CA MET A 1 -5.45 -35.58 37.80
C MET A 1 -5.63 -34.80 36.50
N LYS A 2 -4.61 -34.88 35.62
CA LYS A 2 -4.56 -34.58 34.18
C LYS A 2 -4.96 -33.18 33.66
N SER A 3 -3.93 -32.51 33.17
CA SER A 3 -3.91 -31.50 32.11
C SER A 3 -4.58 -31.98 30.82
N ILE A 4 -5.16 -31.04 30.07
CA ILE A 4 -4.98 -30.96 28.62
C ILE A 4 -4.73 -29.48 28.28
N LYS A 5 -3.46 -29.15 28.01
CA LYS A 5 -3.07 -27.97 27.22
C LYS A 5 -3.07 -28.42 25.77
N LEU A 6 -3.76 -27.70 24.88
CA LEU A 6 -3.47 -27.77 23.45
C LEU A 6 -2.73 -26.51 23.04
N TYR A 7 -1.48 -26.70 22.65
CA TYR A 7 -0.68 -25.72 21.94
C TYR A 7 -1.12 -25.72 20.48
N PHE A 8 -1.37 -24.53 19.92
CA PHE A 8 -1.01 -24.27 18.53
C PHE A 8 -0.07 -23.08 18.51
N SER A 9 1.17 -23.37 18.13
CA SER A 9 2.20 -22.39 17.80
C SER A 9 1.97 -21.90 16.37
N VAL A 10 1.88 -20.58 16.20
CA VAL A 10 2.50 -19.91 15.04
C VAL A 10 3.42 -18.84 15.61
N PHE A 11 4.70 -19.17 15.69
CA PHE A 11 5.77 -18.21 15.95
C PHE A 11 6.30 -17.72 14.61
N ILE A 12 6.33 -16.40 14.36
CA ILE A 12 7.53 -15.69 13.87
C ILE A 12 7.55 -14.28 14.50
N PHE A 13 8.61 -14.01 15.28
CA PHE A 13 9.06 -12.73 15.88
C PHE A 13 9.27 -11.62 14.80
N SER A 14 9.17 -10.31 15.02
CA SER A 14 10.00 -9.48 15.93
C SER A 14 9.61 -7.97 15.87
N PHE A 15 9.39 -7.36 17.04
CA PHE A 15 9.47 -5.93 17.42
C PHE A 15 8.94 -4.85 16.45
N SER A 16 7.66 -4.51 16.57
CA SER A 16 7.12 -3.16 16.33
C SER A 16 6.97 -2.45 17.67
N LYS A 17 7.35 -1.17 17.75
CA LYS A 17 6.93 -0.32 18.89
C LYS A 17 5.42 -0.42 18.98
N LEU A 18 4.93 -0.99 20.08
CA LEU A 18 3.54 -0.99 20.47
C LEU A 18 3.08 0.46 20.51
N VAL A 19 2.18 0.82 19.59
CA VAL A 19 1.31 1.96 19.84
C VAL A 19 0.31 1.44 20.86
N PHE A 20 0.51 1.81 22.13
CA PHE A 20 -0.46 1.55 23.17
C PHE A 20 -1.59 2.56 23.02
N GLY A 21 -2.78 2.03 22.74
CA GLY A 21 -3.97 2.82 22.55
C GLY A 21 -5.19 1.93 22.40
N GLU A 22 -6.35 2.45 22.76
CA GLU A 22 -7.62 1.73 22.79
C GLU A 22 -8.58 2.32 21.76
N PHE A 23 -9.08 1.50 20.84
CA PHE A 23 -10.24 1.90 20.03
C PHE A 23 -11.52 1.80 20.89
N PHE A 24 -12.42 2.78 20.88
CA PHE A 24 -13.65 2.76 21.69
C PHE A 24 -14.81 3.50 21.02
N ILE A 25 -16.07 3.16 21.29
CA ILE A 25 -17.22 3.79 20.62
C ILE A 25 -17.99 4.75 21.55
N ASP A 26 -18.39 5.94 21.07
CA ASP A 26 -19.23 6.89 21.84
C ASP A 26 -20.25 7.64 20.96
N LYS A 27 -21.55 7.38 21.12
CA LYS A 27 -22.65 7.91 20.26
C LYS A 27 -22.54 7.47 18.80
N ASP A 28 -22.44 6.15 18.61
CA ASP A 28 -22.40 5.50 17.29
C ASP A 28 -21.13 5.87 16.51
N ILE A 29 -20.00 6.10 17.21
CA ILE A 29 -18.71 6.60 16.69
C ILE A 29 -17.54 5.67 17.05
N LEU A 30 -16.77 5.02 16.16
CA LEU A 30 -15.46 4.39 16.54
C LEU A 30 -14.30 5.38 16.70
N ASN A 31 -13.86 5.54 17.94
CA ASN A 31 -12.72 6.30 18.41
C ASN A 31 -11.47 5.46 18.48
N PHE A 32 -10.32 6.14 18.45
CA PHE A 32 -9.00 5.63 18.74
C PHE A 32 -8.35 6.54 19.79
N LYS A 33 -8.04 6.01 20.97
CA LYS A 33 -7.35 6.70 22.07
C LYS A 33 -5.88 6.31 22.05
N GLY A 34 -4.99 7.22 21.66
CA GLY A 34 -3.55 7.08 21.94
C GLY A 34 -3.18 7.77 23.25
N ASP A 35 -1.94 7.62 23.72
CA ASP A 35 -1.41 8.51 24.76
C ASP A 35 -1.45 9.98 24.25
N GLY A 36 -2.33 10.79 24.86
CA GLY A 36 -2.65 12.18 24.48
C GLY A 36 -4.11 12.38 24.00
N ASP A 37 -4.73 13.51 24.35
CA ASP A 37 -6.17 13.81 24.17
C ASP A 37 -6.60 13.97 22.69
N LEU A 38 -6.86 12.86 21.99
CA LEU A 38 -7.44 12.83 20.64
C LEU A 38 -8.54 11.76 20.52
N HIS A 39 -9.68 12.11 19.89
CA HIS A 39 -10.88 11.29 19.67
C HIS A 39 -11.19 11.18 18.16
N LEU A 40 -11.72 10.03 17.68
CA LEU A 40 -12.05 9.76 16.24
C LEU A 40 -13.41 9.01 16.10
N LYS A 41 -14.06 8.91 14.92
CA LYS A 41 -15.35 8.20 14.66
C LYS A 41 -15.24 7.20 13.50
N LEU A 42 -15.67 5.93 13.58
CA LEU A 42 -15.71 4.98 12.44
C LEU A 42 -16.68 3.75 12.57
N GLU A 43 -17.90 3.77 12.05
CA GLU A 43 -18.80 2.58 12.10
C GLU A 43 -18.53 1.59 10.95
N ILE A 44 -18.53 0.27 11.23
CA ILE A 44 -18.35 -0.80 10.23
C ILE A 44 -19.44 -1.87 10.40
N GLU A 45 -20.31 -2.05 9.41
CA GLU A 45 -21.29 -3.15 9.40
C GLU A 45 -20.64 -4.44 8.89
N LYS A 46 -20.51 -5.45 9.76
CA LYS A 46 -20.05 -6.80 9.35
C LYS A 46 -21.16 -7.57 8.65
N ILE A 47 -20.79 -8.32 7.62
CA ILE A 47 -21.72 -9.14 6.82
C ILE A 47 -21.86 -10.55 7.43
N SER A 48 -20.84 -11.08 8.09
CA SER A 48 -20.89 -12.39 8.77
C SER A 48 -19.89 -12.56 9.92
N ASP A 49 -20.10 -13.59 10.75
CA ASP A 49 -19.26 -13.92 11.92
C ASP A 49 -17.86 -14.45 11.55
N ASN A 50 -17.65 -14.90 10.30
CA ASN A 50 -16.38 -15.47 9.83
C ASN A 50 -15.47 -14.45 9.14
N ASP A 51 -15.88 -13.18 9.11
CA ASP A 51 -15.15 -12.10 8.44
C ASP A 51 -14.33 -11.28 9.45
N PHE A 52 -13.08 -10.97 9.07
CA PHE A 52 -12.18 -10.14 9.87
C PHE A 52 -11.87 -8.81 9.18
N ILE A 53 -11.76 -7.76 10.00
CA ILE A 53 -11.43 -6.41 9.56
C ILE A 53 -9.96 -6.15 9.86
N LYS A 54 -9.20 -5.73 8.85
CA LYS A 54 -7.81 -5.26 9.02
C LYS A 54 -7.74 -3.78 8.69
N LEU A 55 -7.07 -3.02 9.56
CA LEU A 55 -6.76 -1.62 9.33
C LEU A 55 -5.30 -1.48 8.90
N GLU A 56 -5.06 -0.83 7.76
CA GLU A 56 -3.72 -0.39 7.40
C GLU A 56 -3.54 1.09 7.73
N LYS A 57 -2.47 1.36 8.48
CA LYS A 57 -2.21 2.59 9.25
C LYS A 57 -2.32 3.87 8.40
N ILE A 58 -2.90 4.90 9.02
CA ILE A 58 -2.98 6.30 8.58
C ILE A 58 -1.63 6.77 8.03
N ASP A 59 -1.65 7.32 6.81
CA ASP A 59 -0.52 8.06 6.23
C ASP A 59 -0.58 9.55 6.54
N ALA A 60 0.41 10.33 6.06
CA ALA A 60 0.36 11.79 6.20
C ALA A 60 -0.67 12.44 5.26
N ASN A 61 -1.42 11.66 4.48
CA ASN A 61 -2.54 12.11 3.67
C ASN A 61 -3.89 11.77 4.33
N ASP A 62 -3.86 11.33 5.60
CA ASP A 62 -5.01 10.98 6.43
C ASP A 62 -5.89 9.87 5.84
N LYS A 63 -5.27 8.97 5.07
CA LYS A 63 -5.94 7.84 4.43
C LYS A 63 -5.78 6.56 5.26
N ILE A 64 -6.87 5.83 5.43
CA ILE A 64 -6.94 4.50 6.05
C ILE A 64 -7.51 3.53 5.03
N ASN A 65 -6.82 2.42 4.79
CA ASN A 65 -7.41 1.31 4.05
C ASN A 65 -8.00 0.31 5.05
N ILE A 66 -9.26 -0.01 4.86
CA ILE A 66 -10.03 -0.92 5.71
C ILE A 66 -10.41 -2.12 4.88
N TYR A 67 -9.86 -3.26 5.25
CA TYR A 67 -10.06 -4.50 4.55
C TYR A 67 -11.12 -5.33 5.26
N ASN A 68 -12.05 -5.88 4.50
CA ASN A 68 -12.98 -6.91 4.95
C ASN A 68 -12.62 -8.21 4.22
N TYR A 69 -12.20 -9.23 4.96
CA TYR A 69 -11.77 -10.50 4.37
C TYR A 69 -12.81 -11.58 4.61
N ASN A 70 -13.15 -12.30 3.54
CA ASN A 70 -13.92 -13.52 3.62
C ASN A 70 -12.98 -14.72 3.68
N SER A 71 -12.99 -15.40 4.83
CA SER A 71 -12.12 -16.55 5.09
C SER A 71 -12.43 -17.77 4.21
N SER A 72 -13.63 -17.85 3.61
CA SER A 72 -14.08 -19.04 2.88
C SER A 72 -13.49 -19.21 1.48
N ASN A 73 -13.09 -18.13 0.82
CA ASN A 73 -12.66 -18.15 -0.59
C ASN A 73 -11.50 -17.19 -0.89
N ALA A 74 -10.79 -16.71 0.14
CA ALA A 74 -9.73 -15.71 0.04
C ALA A 74 -10.14 -14.39 -0.68
N SER A 75 -11.44 -14.16 -0.85
CA SER A 75 -11.95 -12.90 -1.41
C SER A 75 -11.95 -11.83 -0.33
N TYR A 76 -11.79 -10.58 -0.75
CA TYR A 76 -11.75 -9.47 0.18
C TYR A 76 -12.20 -8.18 -0.47
N SER A 77 -12.67 -7.26 0.35
CA SER A 77 -13.01 -5.89 -0.04
C SER A 77 -12.12 -4.90 0.69
N VAL A 78 -11.84 -3.76 0.06
CA VAL A 78 -11.01 -2.69 0.62
C VAL A 78 -11.74 -1.37 0.45
N SER A 79 -12.02 -0.71 1.57
CA SER A 79 -12.54 0.65 1.59
C SER A 79 -11.41 1.62 1.91
N SER A 80 -11.13 2.53 0.98
CA SER A 80 -10.18 3.63 1.15
C SER A 80 -10.92 4.81 1.79
N ILE A 81 -10.60 5.11 3.05
CA ILE A 81 -11.25 6.16 3.83
C ILE A 81 -10.28 7.31 4.05
N LYS A 82 -10.75 8.53 3.80
CA LYS A 82 -10.04 9.76 4.12
C LYS A 82 -10.87 10.63 5.06
N TYR A 83 -10.21 11.30 5.99
CA TYR A 83 -10.84 12.32 6.82
C TYR A 83 -10.63 13.73 6.23
N ASP A 84 -11.72 14.45 6.00
CA ASP A 84 -11.68 15.87 5.62
C ASP A 84 -11.80 16.73 6.89
N TYR A 85 -10.69 17.31 7.34
CA TYR A 85 -10.65 18.14 8.56
C TYR A 85 -11.48 19.42 8.45
N ASN A 86 -11.61 20.01 7.25
CA ASN A 86 -12.36 21.24 7.05
C ASN A 86 -13.85 20.98 7.22
N LYS A 87 -14.33 19.86 6.66
CA LYS A 87 -15.74 19.46 6.72
C LYS A 87 -16.08 18.61 7.94
N LYS A 88 -15.07 18.07 8.63
CA LYS A 88 -15.21 17.13 9.76
C LYS A 88 -16.03 15.90 9.39
N VAL A 89 -15.76 15.33 8.21
CA VAL A 89 -16.48 14.15 7.69
C VAL A 89 -15.51 13.09 7.20
N PHE A 90 -15.96 11.83 7.21
CA PHE A 90 -15.29 10.73 6.54
C PHE A 90 -15.76 10.63 5.11
N ILE A 91 -14.81 10.43 4.21
CA ILE A 91 -15.03 10.23 2.78
C ILE A 91 -14.52 8.83 2.45
N GLN A 92 -15.41 7.97 1.98
CA GLN A 92 -15.00 6.75 1.29
C GLN A 92 -14.60 7.16 -0.13
N GLU A 93 -13.30 7.21 -0.41
CA GLU A 93 -12.77 7.61 -1.72
C GLU A 93 -12.99 6.51 -2.76
N ARG A 94 -12.89 5.25 -2.33
CA ARG A 94 -12.95 4.08 -3.18
C ARG A 94 -13.37 2.85 -2.40
N LEU A 95 -14.16 1.98 -3.02
CA LEU A 95 -14.45 0.63 -2.58
C LEU A 95 -13.96 -0.35 -3.64
N GLU A 96 -13.10 -1.28 -3.25
CA GLU A 96 -12.54 -2.30 -4.14
C GLU A 96 -12.92 -3.68 -3.62
N TYR A 97 -13.11 -4.65 -4.50
CA TYR A 97 -13.32 -6.04 -4.13
C TYR A 97 -12.56 -6.96 -5.07
N VAL A 98 -11.98 -7.98 -4.45
CA VAL A 98 -11.22 -9.03 -5.10
C VAL A 98 -11.98 -10.31 -4.85
N ASN A 99 -12.60 -10.80 -5.92
CA ASN A 99 -13.37 -12.03 -5.93
C ASN A 99 -12.54 -13.11 -6.58
N HIS A 100 -12.09 -14.06 -5.76
CA HIS A 100 -11.34 -15.21 -6.22
C HIS A 100 -12.29 -16.40 -6.41
N CYS A 101 -12.36 -16.94 -7.62
CA CYS A 101 -13.18 -18.13 -7.89
C CYS A 101 -12.36 -19.41 -7.74
N SER A 102 -12.21 -19.89 -6.49
CA SER A 102 -11.47 -21.12 -6.19
C SER A 102 -12.06 -22.39 -6.79
N TYR A 103 -13.32 -22.35 -7.25
CA TYR A 103 -14.04 -23.49 -7.82
C TYR A 103 -14.25 -23.36 -9.33
N CYS A 104 -13.78 -22.27 -9.96
CA CYS A 104 -13.86 -22.10 -11.40
C CYS A 104 -12.71 -22.84 -12.09
N SER A 105 -12.98 -23.42 -13.26
CA SER A 105 -12.00 -24.18 -14.03
C SER A 105 -10.83 -23.32 -14.55
N ASP A 106 -11.03 -22.02 -14.65
CA ASP A 106 -10.04 -21.04 -15.13
C ASP A 106 -9.36 -20.26 -14.00
N LEU A 107 -9.74 -20.54 -12.74
CA LEU A 107 -9.24 -19.89 -11.53
C LEU A 107 -9.24 -18.35 -11.65
N GLU A 108 -10.29 -17.79 -12.28
CA GLU A 108 -10.44 -16.36 -12.46
C GLU A 108 -10.41 -15.64 -11.11
N THR A 109 -9.59 -14.60 -11.02
CA THR A 109 -9.65 -13.61 -9.95
C THR A 109 -10.08 -12.28 -10.55
N ARG A 110 -11.22 -11.77 -10.08
CA ARG A 110 -11.82 -10.53 -10.54
C ARG A 110 -11.56 -9.41 -9.53
N TYR A 111 -11.05 -8.29 -10.03
CA TYR A 111 -10.74 -7.09 -9.28
C TYR A 111 -11.68 -6.00 -9.76
N CYS A 112 -12.56 -5.55 -8.89
CA CYS A 112 -13.52 -4.50 -9.21
C CYS A 112 -13.36 -3.32 -8.27
N SER A 113 -13.74 -2.15 -8.74
CA SER A 113 -13.58 -0.90 -8.00
C SER A 113 -14.73 0.06 -8.32
N ILE A 114 -15.21 0.72 -7.27
CA ILE A 114 -16.16 1.83 -7.34
C ILE A 114 -15.40 3.08 -6.89
N ASN A 115 -15.10 3.95 -7.86
CA ASN A 115 -14.31 5.17 -7.67
C ASN A 115 -15.20 6.40 -7.53
N LYS A 116 -16.22 6.32 -6.67
CA LYS A 116 -17.17 7.41 -6.44
C LYS A 116 -17.07 7.89 -5.00
N PRO A 117 -16.27 8.94 -4.74
CA PRO A 117 -16.12 9.46 -3.40
C PRO A 117 -17.48 9.83 -2.79
N LYS A 118 -17.77 9.29 -1.60
CA LYS A 118 -19.01 9.59 -0.87
C LYS A 118 -18.71 9.91 0.59
N ILE A 119 -19.45 10.88 1.14
CA ILE A 119 -19.43 11.14 2.57
C ILE A 119 -20.11 9.97 3.27
N ILE A 120 -19.47 9.44 4.30
CA ILE A 120 -19.98 8.30 5.06
C ILE A 120 -20.02 8.60 6.56
N SER A 121 -21.02 8.06 7.23
CA SER A 121 -21.03 7.90 8.71
C SER A 121 -20.56 6.51 9.12
N LYS A 122 -20.77 5.52 8.24
CA LYS A 122 -20.39 4.12 8.37
C LYS A 122 -19.81 3.58 7.06
N ILE A 123 -18.91 2.61 7.15
CA ILE A 123 -18.36 1.90 6.00
C ILE A 123 -19.32 0.80 5.63
N ASP A 124 -19.76 0.84 4.37
CA ASP A 124 -20.65 -0.15 3.78
C ASP A 124 -19.91 -0.85 2.64
N PHE A 125 -19.67 -2.15 2.81
CA PHE A 125 -19.03 -3.02 1.83
C PHE A 125 -20.03 -3.65 0.84
N GLN A 126 -21.34 -3.43 1.01
CA GLN A 126 -22.40 -3.97 0.17
C GLN A 126 -22.86 -3.00 -0.92
N ASP A 127 -22.28 -1.81 -1.01
CA ASP A 127 -22.57 -0.82 -2.05
C ASP A 127 -21.97 -1.26 -3.40
N ILE A 128 -22.53 -2.33 -3.97
CA ILE A 128 -22.22 -2.83 -5.31
C ILE A 128 -23.10 -2.04 -6.28
N SER A 129 -22.59 -0.93 -6.76
CA SER A 129 -23.26 -0.12 -7.78
C SER A 129 -23.03 -0.69 -9.18
N ASN A 130 -23.93 -0.39 -10.11
CA ASN A 130 -23.75 -0.73 -11.53
C ASN A 130 -22.58 0.04 -12.20
N ASP A 131 -21.91 0.95 -11.48
CA ASP A 131 -20.81 1.77 -11.99
C ASP A 131 -19.43 1.12 -11.70
N GLU A 132 -19.39 -0.17 -11.39
CA GLU A 132 -18.15 -0.89 -11.11
C GLU A 132 -17.22 -0.98 -12.33
N ILE A 133 -15.92 -0.80 -12.09
CA ILE A 133 -14.88 -1.03 -13.09
C ILE A 133 -14.11 -2.28 -12.69
N CYS A 134 -14.23 -3.32 -13.51
CA CYS A 134 -13.66 -4.64 -13.25
C CYS A 134 -12.55 -5.00 -14.22
N TYR A 135 -11.54 -5.67 -13.69
CA TYR A 135 -10.45 -6.33 -14.40
C TYR A 135 -10.35 -7.77 -13.91
N SER A 136 -9.93 -8.68 -14.77
CA SER A 136 -9.78 -10.09 -14.41
C SER A 136 -8.37 -10.56 -14.64
N THR A 137 -7.97 -11.55 -13.86
CA THR A 137 -6.71 -12.25 -14.05
C THR A 137 -6.97 -13.73 -14.04
N TYR A 138 -6.36 -14.44 -14.96
CA TYR A 138 -6.41 -15.89 -15.08
C TYR A 138 -5.01 -16.42 -14.80
N GLU A 139 -4.90 -17.56 -14.12
CA GLU A 139 -3.58 -18.14 -13.81
C GLU A 139 -2.70 -18.21 -15.08
N ASP A 140 -1.45 -17.79 -14.93
CA ASP A 140 -0.42 -17.71 -15.97
C ASP A 140 -0.70 -16.82 -17.19
N ARG A 141 -1.87 -16.16 -17.28
CA ARG A 141 -2.13 -15.20 -18.36
C ARG A 141 -1.53 -13.84 -18.04
N PHE A 142 -0.83 -13.31 -19.03
CA PHE A 142 -0.19 -12.03 -18.89
C PHE A 142 -1.21 -10.89 -18.98
N LYS A 143 -1.28 -10.09 -17.91
CA LYS A 143 -2.30 -9.07 -17.68
C LYS A 143 -2.23 -7.88 -18.65
N ASP A 144 -1.06 -7.60 -19.23
CA ASP A 144 -0.90 -6.43 -20.08
C ASP A 144 -1.56 -6.57 -21.46
N LEU A 145 -1.83 -7.81 -21.92
CA LEU A 145 -2.26 -8.09 -23.29
C LEU A 145 -3.58 -7.38 -23.62
N GLU A 146 -4.35 -7.05 -22.59
CA GLU A 146 -5.60 -6.30 -22.62
C GLU A 146 -5.42 -4.82 -22.99
N PHE A 147 -4.23 -4.24 -22.77
CA PHE A 147 -3.98 -2.81 -22.96
C PHE A 147 -3.23 -2.56 -24.27
N THR A 148 -3.71 -1.62 -25.08
CA THR A 148 -3.05 -1.28 -26.36
C THR A 148 -1.81 -0.40 -26.17
N ASN A 149 -1.83 0.43 -25.14
CA ASN A 149 -0.79 1.40 -24.82
C ASN A 149 -0.58 1.49 -23.30
N LEU A 150 0.55 2.08 -22.89
CA LEU A 150 0.91 2.21 -21.48
C LEU A 150 -0.04 3.14 -20.71
N SER A 151 -0.66 4.12 -21.37
CA SER A 151 -1.62 5.01 -20.71
C SER A 151 -2.86 4.26 -20.24
N ASP A 152 -3.38 3.33 -21.04
CA ASP A 152 -4.54 2.51 -20.65
C ASP A 152 -4.23 1.66 -19.41
N LEU A 153 -3.02 1.07 -19.35
CA LEU A 153 -2.56 0.31 -18.19
C LEU A 153 -2.41 1.20 -16.94
N VAL A 154 -1.81 2.38 -17.08
CA VAL A 154 -1.68 3.31 -15.94
C VAL A 154 -3.05 3.79 -15.47
N ASN A 155 -3.99 4.02 -16.40
CA ASN A 155 -5.37 4.36 -16.08
C ASN A 155 -6.07 3.22 -15.33
N SER A 156 -5.90 1.96 -15.74
CA SER A 156 -6.49 0.81 -15.03
C SER A 156 -5.96 0.68 -13.61
N PHE A 157 -4.65 0.88 -13.41
CA PHE A 157 -4.06 0.92 -12.07
C PHE A 157 -4.62 2.08 -11.25
N ASN A 158 -4.83 3.24 -11.88
CA ASN A 158 -5.45 4.38 -11.22
C ASN A 158 -6.95 4.19 -10.91
N LEU A 159 -7.63 3.27 -11.57
CA LEU A 159 -9.02 2.93 -11.28
C LEU A 159 -9.15 1.76 -10.31
N ASN A 160 -8.16 0.87 -10.25
CA ASN A 160 -8.16 -0.31 -9.40
C ASN A 160 -6.76 -0.62 -8.86
N ARG A 161 -6.53 -0.30 -7.59
CA ARG A 161 -5.28 -0.56 -6.86
C ARG A 161 -5.09 -2.01 -6.54
N GLN A 162 -6.15 -2.76 -6.26
CA GLN A 162 -5.98 -4.20 -6.01
C GLN A 162 -5.51 -4.92 -7.27
N TYR A 163 -6.04 -4.53 -8.43
CA TYR A 163 -5.55 -5.00 -9.72
C TYR A 163 -4.08 -4.62 -9.94
N MET A 164 -3.68 -3.37 -9.68
CA MET A 164 -2.27 -2.95 -9.73
C MET A 164 -1.37 -3.81 -8.83
N LYS A 165 -1.77 -4.00 -7.56
CA LYS A 165 -1.02 -4.79 -6.56
C LYS A 165 -0.90 -6.27 -6.92
N SER A 166 -1.75 -6.75 -7.82
CA SER A 166 -1.68 -8.13 -8.30
C SER A 166 -0.54 -8.38 -9.30
N PHE A 167 0.14 -7.35 -9.81
CA PHE A 167 1.22 -7.51 -10.79
C PHE A 167 2.50 -7.99 -10.13
N SER A 168 3.14 -8.98 -10.74
CA SER A 168 4.43 -9.52 -10.32
C SER A 168 5.60 -8.85 -11.03
N ASN A 169 6.81 -9.08 -10.54
CA ASN A 169 8.05 -8.65 -11.22
C ASN A 169 8.15 -9.17 -12.67
N LYS A 170 7.64 -10.38 -12.95
CA LYS A 170 7.61 -10.94 -14.31
C LYS A 170 6.67 -10.15 -15.21
N ASP A 171 5.55 -9.67 -14.68
CA ASP A 171 4.61 -8.85 -15.44
C ASP A 171 5.22 -7.49 -15.77
N ILE A 172 5.96 -6.91 -14.84
CA ILE A 172 6.71 -5.65 -15.06
C ILE A 172 7.73 -5.83 -16.18
N ASP A 173 8.52 -6.91 -16.17
CA ASP A 173 9.50 -7.19 -17.22
C ASP A 173 8.86 -7.22 -18.61
N ARG A 174 7.69 -7.84 -18.72
CA ARG A 174 6.96 -7.92 -19.98
C ARG A 174 6.36 -6.57 -20.39
N ILE A 175 5.80 -5.79 -19.45
CA ILE A 175 5.33 -4.40 -19.69
C ILE A 175 6.47 -3.57 -20.28
N LEU A 176 7.66 -3.66 -19.70
CA LEU A 176 8.85 -2.90 -20.14
C LEU A 176 9.34 -3.32 -21.53
N ASN A 177 9.22 -4.61 -21.86
CA ASN A 177 9.55 -5.13 -23.18
C ASN A 177 8.57 -4.66 -24.25
N ARG A 178 7.29 -4.48 -23.89
CA ARG A 178 6.25 -4.03 -24.83
C ARG A 178 6.23 -2.51 -24.97
N PHE A 179 6.34 -1.79 -23.85
CA PHE A 179 6.25 -0.34 -23.77
C PHE A 179 7.61 0.26 -23.41
N HIS A 180 8.52 0.27 -24.39
CA HIS A 180 9.87 0.80 -24.18
C HIS A 180 9.88 2.27 -23.72
N LYS A 181 10.71 2.58 -22.72
CA LYS A 181 10.89 3.92 -22.13
C LYS A 181 11.24 5.01 -23.15
N ASN A 182 12.02 4.65 -24.17
CA ASN A 182 12.62 5.61 -25.11
C ASN A 182 11.60 6.30 -26.03
N LYS A 183 10.32 5.88 -26.01
CA LYS A 183 9.23 6.61 -26.64
C LYS A 183 8.76 7.71 -25.67
N ASN A 184 8.79 8.97 -26.11
CA ASN A 184 8.45 10.12 -25.26
C ASN A 184 7.10 9.99 -24.54
N ASP A 185 6.08 9.43 -25.18
CA ASP A 185 4.77 9.25 -24.51
C ASP A 185 4.85 8.26 -23.34
N ASN A 186 5.71 7.24 -23.43
CA ASN A 186 5.85 6.23 -22.38
C ASN A 186 6.58 6.78 -21.16
N ILE A 187 7.56 7.69 -21.30
CA ILE A 187 8.26 8.25 -20.13
C ILE A 187 7.30 9.02 -19.23
N ILE A 188 6.34 9.74 -19.82
CA ILE A 188 5.30 10.48 -19.10
C ILE A 188 4.42 9.49 -18.31
N GLN A 189 4.03 8.38 -18.92
CA GLN A 189 3.20 7.38 -18.26
C GLN A 189 3.95 6.62 -17.16
N TYR A 190 5.25 6.32 -17.36
CA TYR A 190 6.07 5.74 -16.30
C TYR A 190 6.23 6.69 -15.11
N ASN A 191 6.36 8.00 -15.32
CA ASN A 191 6.39 8.97 -14.23
C ASN A 191 5.06 8.98 -13.45
N LYS A 192 3.91 8.94 -14.15
CA LYS A 192 2.59 8.81 -13.49
C LYS A 192 2.48 7.51 -12.70
N LEU A 193 2.98 6.39 -13.24
CA LEU A 193 3.02 5.12 -12.54
C LEU A 193 3.89 5.19 -11.29
N ILE A 194 5.06 5.81 -11.39
CA ILE A 194 5.96 6.03 -10.25
C ILE A 194 5.25 6.80 -9.14
N ASP A 195 4.57 7.89 -9.48
CA ASP A 195 3.87 8.71 -8.49
C ASP A 195 2.69 7.96 -7.86
N LEU A 196 1.98 7.15 -8.66
CA LEU A 196 0.94 6.25 -8.18
C LEU A 196 1.48 5.21 -7.18
N LEU A 197 2.60 4.58 -7.49
CA LEU A 197 3.24 3.58 -6.62
C LEU A 197 3.76 4.20 -5.32
N LYS A 198 4.31 5.42 -5.37
CA LYS A 198 4.67 6.19 -4.15
C LYS A 198 3.45 6.46 -3.30
N TYR A 199 2.38 6.98 -3.92
CA TYR A 199 1.13 7.30 -3.24
C TYR A 199 0.52 6.10 -2.52
N GLU A 200 0.54 4.92 -3.16
CA GLU A 200 0.02 3.66 -2.58
C GLU A 200 1.06 2.87 -1.78
N ARG A 201 2.28 3.40 -1.62
CA ARG A 201 3.41 2.79 -0.89
C ARG A 201 3.83 1.41 -1.39
N GLU A 202 3.66 1.17 -2.69
CA GLU A 202 4.09 -0.05 -3.36
C GLU A 202 5.59 0.01 -3.69
N TYR A 203 6.41 0.21 -2.65
CA TYR A 203 7.83 0.49 -2.79
C TYR A 203 8.65 -0.69 -3.31
N SER A 204 8.17 -1.93 -3.09
CA SER A 204 8.75 -3.12 -3.70
C SER A 204 8.58 -3.11 -5.22
N PHE A 205 7.38 -2.77 -5.70
CA PHE A 205 7.11 -2.59 -7.12
C PHE A 205 7.96 -1.43 -7.66
N LEU A 206 7.91 -0.27 -7.00
CA LEU A 206 8.66 0.93 -7.42
C LEU A 206 10.17 0.67 -7.52
N SER A 207 10.76 -0.03 -6.54
CA SER A 207 12.17 -0.41 -6.58
C SER A 207 12.49 -1.26 -7.80
N TYR A 208 11.66 -2.28 -8.07
CA TYR A 208 11.86 -3.17 -9.20
C TYR A 208 11.73 -2.43 -10.54
N LEU A 209 10.73 -1.56 -10.67
CA LEU A 209 10.55 -0.71 -11.84
C LEU A 209 11.75 0.22 -12.05
N ASN A 210 12.19 0.89 -10.97
CA ASN A 210 13.34 1.80 -11.03
C ASN A 210 14.64 1.06 -11.38
N LYS A 211 14.83 -0.17 -10.90
CA LYS A 211 15.99 -1.01 -11.27
C LYS A 211 16.11 -1.21 -12.77
N LYS A 212 14.99 -1.25 -13.49
CA LYS A 212 14.96 -1.51 -14.93
C LYS A 212 15.02 -0.22 -15.75
N LEU A 213 14.43 0.86 -15.23
CA LEU A 213 14.29 2.10 -15.97
C LEU A 213 15.33 3.17 -15.62
N SER A 214 15.96 3.07 -14.44
CA SER A 214 16.88 4.07 -13.89
C SER A 214 16.33 5.51 -14.03
N ILE A 215 15.12 5.73 -13.50
CA ILE A 215 14.41 7.02 -13.61
C ILE A 215 14.60 7.87 -12.36
N LEU A 216 14.71 7.23 -11.20
CA LEU A 216 14.81 7.93 -9.94
C LEU A 216 16.24 8.40 -9.68
N GLU A 217 16.35 9.50 -8.93
CA GLU A 217 17.61 10.04 -8.43
C GLU A 217 18.35 9.00 -7.58
N ASN A 218 19.68 9.04 -7.66
CA ASN A 218 20.53 8.28 -6.74
C ASN A 218 21.22 9.24 -5.77
N GLY A 219 21.65 8.70 -4.65
CA GLY A 219 22.47 9.42 -3.70
C GLY A 219 23.54 8.55 -3.08
N THR A 220 24.50 9.20 -2.45
CA THR A 220 25.64 8.59 -1.76
C THR A 220 25.54 8.91 -0.28
N ILE A 221 25.74 7.91 0.58
CA ILE A 221 25.70 8.10 2.02
C ILE A 221 26.96 8.84 2.50
N LYS A 222 26.79 9.90 3.29
CA LYS A 222 27.89 10.77 3.78
C LYS A 222 28.69 10.20 4.94
N ALA A 223 28.01 9.46 5.82
CA ALA A 223 28.56 8.94 7.06
C ALA A 223 27.65 7.80 7.56
N LYS A 224 28.08 7.07 8.58
CA LYS A 224 27.25 6.01 9.18
C LYS A 224 25.87 6.55 9.57
N SER A 225 24.83 6.03 8.92
CA SER A 225 23.48 6.57 9.01
C SER A 225 22.47 5.46 9.22
N TYR A 226 21.65 5.60 10.27
CA TYR A 226 20.66 4.59 10.63
C TYR A 226 19.45 4.63 9.70
N LEU A 227 18.81 3.47 9.54
CA LEU A 227 17.57 3.31 8.78
C LEU A 227 16.37 3.24 9.71
N TYR A 228 15.22 3.72 9.23
CA TYR A 228 14.01 3.90 9.99
C TYR A 228 12.83 3.22 9.29
N LYS A 229 11.90 2.66 10.08
CA LYS A 229 10.68 2.03 9.54
C LYS A 229 9.71 3.06 8.96
N ASN A 230 9.66 4.23 9.57
CA ASN A 230 8.87 5.39 9.12
C ASN A 230 9.76 6.65 9.21
N PRO A 231 9.39 7.76 8.56
CA PRO A 231 10.16 9.01 8.63
C PRO A 231 9.90 9.72 9.97
N ASN A 232 10.37 9.10 11.05
CA ASN A 232 10.22 9.54 12.43
C ASN A 232 11.41 9.02 13.25
N ASP A 233 12.02 9.88 14.07
CA ASP A 233 13.17 9.51 14.92
C ASP A 233 12.88 8.33 15.87
N ASN A 234 11.62 8.17 16.29
CA ASN A 234 11.20 7.07 17.16
C ASN A 234 11.22 5.71 16.47
N ASP A 235 11.21 5.65 15.15
CA ASP A 235 11.15 4.40 14.39
C ASP A 235 12.52 3.95 13.87
N LYS A 236 13.58 4.42 14.54
CA LYS A 236 14.97 4.01 14.31
C LYS A 236 15.14 2.51 14.45
N THR A 237 15.86 1.89 13.53
CA THR A 237 16.25 0.48 13.60
C THR A 237 17.74 0.32 13.87
N ASN A 238 18.17 -0.94 14.07
CA ASN A 238 19.59 -1.28 14.19
C ASN A 238 20.28 -1.39 12.83
N LEU A 239 19.53 -1.28 11.72
CA LEU A 239 20.10 -1.26 10.38
C LEU A 239 20.70 0.13 10.11
N TYR A 240 21.83 0.15 9.41
CA TYR A 240 22.51 1.37 9.02
C TYR A 240 23.23 1.15 7.69
N LEU A 241 23.48 2.26 7.01
CA LEU A 241 24.39 2.34 5.87
C LEU A 241 25.66 3.06 6.30
N ILE A 242 26.75 2.86 5.57
CA ILE A 242 28.05 3.49 5.82
C ILE A 242 28.38 4.48 4.70
N GLU A 243 29.37 5.32 4.96
CA GLU A 243 29.88 6.27 3.96
C GLU A 243 30.22 5.58 2.64
N GLY A 244 29.85 6.22 1.53
CA GLY A 244 30.09 5.71 0.18
C GLY A 244 29.05 4.71 -0.35
N ASP A 245 28.12 4.21 0.49
CA ASP A 245 27.01 3.39 0.01
C ASP A 245 26.15 4.19 -0.97
N ILE A 246 25.77 3.56 -2.11
CA ILE A 246 24.91 4.18 -3.13
C ILE A 246 23.47 3.68 -2.95
N VAL A 247 22.53 4.61 -3.01
CA VAL A 247 21.10 4.36 -2.83
C VAL A 247 20.28 5.01 -3.94
N SER A 248 19.14 4.41 -4.30
CA SER A 248 18.13 5.10 -5.11
C SER A 248 17.09 5.77 -4.21
N ILE A 249 16.70 7.00 -4.52
CA ILE A 249 15.68 7.74 -3.77
C ILE A 249 14.30 7.36 -4.31
N LEU A 250 13.57 6.53 -3.57
CA LEU A 250 12.24 6.08 -3.92
C LEU A 250 11.17 7.14 -3.64
N ASP A 251 11.28 7.85 -2.54
CA ASP A 251 10.30 8.83 -2.09
C ASP A 251 10.94 9.90 -1.20
N LYS A 252 10.28 11.05 -1.06
CA LYS A 252 10.73 12.18 -0.24
C LYS A 252 9.58 12.64 0.65
N LYS A 253 9.85 12.87 1.93
CA LYS A 253 8.82 13.33 2.87
C LYS A 253 9.37 14.30 3.91
N SER A 254 8.61 15.36 4.17
CA SER A 254 8.82 16.20 5.35
C SER A 254 8.04 15.65 6.54
N SER A 255 8.69 15.51 7.69
CA SER A 255 8.04 15.16 8.95
C SER A 255 8.78 15.80 10.13
N SER A 256 8.04 16.51 10.98
CA SER A 256 8.59 17.21 12.16
C SER A 256 9.78 18.12 11.80
N ASP A 257 9.60 18.93 10.76
CA ASP A 257 10.60 19.85 10.20
C ASP A 257 11.91 19.20 9.71
N LYS A 258 11.90 17.87 9.54
CA LYS A 258 13.02 17.11 8.97
C LYS A 258 12.61 16.52 7.64
N MET A 259 13.54 16.59 6.69
CA MET A 259 13.40 15.92 5.41
C MET A 259 13.91 14.48 5.52
N TRP A 260 13.15 13.56 4.94
CA TRP A 260 13.42 12.14 4.92
C TRP A 260 13.36 11.63 3.49
N TYR A 261 14.24 10.68 3.19
CA TYR A 261 14.21 9.92 1.94
C TYR A 261 13.82 8.49 2.25
N LEU A 262 12.86 7.96 1.49
CA LEU A 262 12.73 6.52 1.38
C LEU A 262 13.74 6.09 0.32
N ILE A 263 14.61 5.16 0.69
CA ILE A 263 15.67 4.69 -0.18
C ILE A 263 15.46 3.23 -0.55
N ASN A 264 16.01 2.84 -1.70
CA ASN A 264 16.34 1.47 -2.02
C ASN A 264 17.87 1.30 -1.97
N TYR A 265 18.35 0.43 -1.09
CA TYR A 265 19.76 0.03 -1.02
C TYR A 265 19.92 -1.40 -1.53
N LYS A 266 20.91 -1.61 -2.41
CA LYS A 266 21.23 -2.91 -3.03
C LYS A 266 22.59 -3.42 -2.57
N GLY A 267 22.67 -3.83 -1.31
CA GLY A 267 23.84 -4.53 -0.77
C GLY A 267 23.63 -6.04 -0.78
N LYS A 268 24.04 -6.71 0.31
CA LYS A 268 23.78 -8.16 0.53
C LYS A 268 22.29 -8.51 0.54
N LYS A 269 21.45 -7.55 0.90
CA LYS A 269 19.99 -7.63 0.86
C LYS A 269 19.46 -6.35 0.24
N GLU A 270 18.34 -6.47 -0.46
CA GLU A 270 17.60 -5.32 -0.93
C GLU A 270 16.74 -4.75 0.20
N ILE A 271 16.86 -3.45 0.46
CA ILE A 271 16.23 -2.80 1.60
C ILE A 271 15.51 -1.53 1.14
N ASN A 272 14.22 -1.44 1.47
CA ASN A 272 13.40 -0.23 1.30
C ASN A 272 13.09 0.37 2.67
N MET A 273 13.77 1.45 3.07
CA MET A 273 13.61 2.08 4.39
C MET A 273 13.84 3.59 4.35
N TRP A 274 13.39 4.28 5.40
CA TRP A 274 13.58 5.72 5.53
C TRP A 274 14.97 6.04 6.09
N ILE A 275 15.56 7.13 5.60
CA ILE A 275 16.79 7.73 6.08
C ILE A 275 16.62 9.24 6.14
N LYS A 276 17.38 9.92 7.01
CA LYS A 276 17.37 11.38 7.04
C LYS A 276 18.00 11.93 5.78
N ALA A 277 17.39 12.95 5.18
CA ALA A 277 17.86 13.53 3.92
C ALA A 277 19.25 14.17 4.05
N ASP A 278 19.57 14.74 5.21
CA ASP A 278 20.88 15.33 5.51
C ASP A 278 22.05 14.33 5.43
N SER A 279 21.75 13.03 5.53
CA SER A 279 22.69 11.92 5.54
C SER A 279 23.08 11.43 4.14
N VAL A 280 22.45 11.99 3.10
CA VAL A 280 22.62 11.58 1.70
C VAL A 280 23.06 12.79 0.86
N ASP A 281 24.10 12.62 0.05
CA ASP A 281 24.42 13.53 -1.05
C ASP A 281 23.73 13.05 -2.32
N LEU A 282 22.93 13.92 -2.94
CA LEU A 282 22.28 13.60 -4.21
C LEU A 282 23.28 13.84 -5.35
N ASN A 283 23.34 12.90 -6.29
CA ASN A 283 24.19 12.98 -7.48
C ASN A 283 23.44 13.57 -8.67
#